data_AF-A0A358AW71-F1
#
_entry.id   AF-A0A358AW71-F1
#
_cell.length_a   1.000
_cell.length_b   1.000
_cell.length_c   1.000
_cell.angle_alpha   90.00
_cell.angle_beta   90.00
_cell.angle_gamma   90.00
#
_symmetry.space_group_name_H-M   'P 1'
#
loop_
_entity.id
_entity.type
_entity.pdbx_description
1 polymer ?
#
loop_
_entity_poly.entity_id
_entity_poly.type
_entity_poly.pdbx_seq_one_letter_code
_entity_poly.pdbx_strand_id
1 'polypeptide(L)'
;GGETAEMPGFYEAGEYDLAGFSVGIVRKDKIINGSKIEEGDALVGLGSSGVHSNGFSLVRKLYPMDGSLKTAQAGGGSLGELLLAPTKIYVKPVLALIESVEVRGIAHITGGGFYENIPRTLPKGMGARIHLGSWEMPKVFEKIMEDAQLSERDAFGTFNMGVGMVVVVPREQAEKAVELLRGSGEKASVIGKVVAGEGVKLWE
;
A
#
# COMPACT_ATOMS: atom_id res chain seq x y z
N GLY A 1 -25.00 9.52 -6.03
CA GLY A 1 -25.07 10.56 -7.07
C GLY A 1 -23.66 10.94 -7.48
N GLY A 2 -23.52 11.64 -8.59
CA GLY A 2 -22.26 12.20 -9.08
C GLY A 2 -22.55 13.51 -9.80
N GLU A 3 -21.50 14.25 -10.15
CA GLU A 3 -21.60 15.52 -10.87
C GLU A 3 -20.53 15.58 -11.96
N THR A 4 -20.80 16.33 -13.03
CA THR A 4 -19.84 16.62 -14.10
C THR A 4 -19.81 18.13 -14.35
N ALA A 5 -18.61 18.71 -14.40
CA ALA A 5 -18.43 20.13 -14.69
C ALA A 5 -17.46 20.32 -15.87
N GLU A 6 -17.84 21.18 -16.82
CA GLU A 6 -17.00 21.56 -17.96
C GLU A 6 -16.36 22.93 -17.69
N MET A 7 -15.03 22.98 -17.62
CA MET A 7 -14.28 24.20 -17.25
C MET A 7 -13.13 24.48 -18.25
N PRO A 8 -13.42 24.86 -19.51
CA PRO A 8 -12.41 25.01 -20.57
C PRO A 8 -11.42 26.15 -20.35
N GLY A 9 -11.73 27.11 -19.46
CA GLY A 9 -10.81 28.18 -19.06
C GLY A 9 -9.91 27.81 -17.87
N PHE A 10 -10.10 26.62 -17.29
CA PHE A 10 -9.36 26.15 -16.10
C PHE A 10 -8.48 24.94 -16.40
N TYR A 11 -9.00 23.95 -17.13
CA TYR A 11 -8.24 22.76 -17.55
C TYR A 11 -7.63 22.93 -18.94
N GLU A 12 -6.43 22.42 -19.13
CA GLU A 12 -5.81 22.31 -20.46
C GLU A 12 -6.55 21.31 -21.34
N ALA A 13 -6.32 21.38 -22.66
CA ALA A 13 -6.97 20.51 -23.61
C ALA A 13 -6.63 19.03 -23.36
N GLY A 14 -7.64 18.22 -23.08
CA GLY A 14 -7.49 16.79 -22.80
C GLY A 14 -7.21 16.45 -21.33
N GLU A 15 -7.11 17.46 -20.45
CA GLU A 15 -7.01 17.26 -19.01
C GLU A 15 -8.40 17.26 -18.35
N TYR A 16 -8.55 16.42 -17.34
CA TYR A 16 -9.70 16.41 -16.45
C TYR A 16 -9.26 15.97 -15.06
N ASP A 17 -10.06 16.31 -14.05
CA ASP A 17 -9.85 15.86 -12.68
C ASP A 17 -11.05 15.02 -12.21
N LEU A 18 -10.79 14.12 -11.26
CA LEU A 18 -11.79 13.22 -10.72
C LEU A 18 -11.70 13.20 -9.19
N ALA A 19 -12.76 13.66 -8.54
CA ALA A 19 -12.93 13.56 -7.10
C ALA A 19 -13.91 12.43 -6.74
N GLY A 20 -13.54 11.61 -5.76
CA GLY A 20 -14.39 10.55 -5.20
C GLY A 20 -14.80 10.87 -3.76
N PHE A 21 -16.04 10.53 -3.40
CA PHE A 21 -16.55 10.64 -2.03
C PHE A 21 -17.14 9.30 -1.57
N SER A 22 -16.86 8.91 -0.33
CA SER A 22 -17.40 7.69 0.28
C SER A 22 -17.86 7.93 1.71
N VAL A 23 -18.86 7.16 2.15
CA VAL A 23 -19.37 7.17 3.52
C VAL A 23 -19.34 5.73 4.04
N GLY A 24 -18.70 5.53 5.20
CA GLY A 24 -18.69 4.26 5.93
C GLY A 24 -19.38 4.39 7.28
N ILE A 25 -19.83 3.27 7.82
CA ILE A 25 -20.44 3.20 9.16
C ILE A 25 -19.64 2.21 9.99
N VAL A 26 -19.34 2.59 11.24
CA VAL A 26 -18.68 1.73 12.21
C VAL A 26 -19.31 1.97 13.59
N ARG A 27 -19.43 0.90 14.39
CA ARG A 27 -19.82 1.05 15.79
C ARG A 27 -18.68 1.71 16.57
N LYS A 28 -19.01 2.62 17.48
CA LYS A 28 -18.03 3.37 18.29
C LYS A 28 -17.05 2.46 19.05
N ASP A 29 -17.55 1.36 19.60
CA ASP A 29 -16.77 0.36 20.35
C ASP A 29 -15.94 -0.58 19.46
N LYS A 30 -16.11 -0.50 18.14
CA LYS A 30 -15.40 -1.31 17.14
C LYS A 30 -14.43 -0.51 16.29
N ILE A 31 -14.22 0.77 16.59
CA ILE A 31 -13.23 1.60 15.90
C ILE A 31 -11.82 1.03 16.15
N ILE A 32 -11.11 0.74 15.06
CA ILE A 32 -9.71 0.35 15.07
C ILE A 32 -8.88 1.63 14.92
N ASN A 33 -8.13 1.98 15.96
CA ASN A 33 -7.35 3.23 16.01
C ASN A 33 -5.89 3.03 16.45
N GLY A 34 -5.41 1.78 16.50
CA GLY A 34 -4.04 1.47 16.90
C GLY A 34 -3.79 1.42 18.41
N SER A 35 -4.73 1.85 19.26
CA SER A 35 -4.49 1.96 20.71
C SER A 35 -4.28 0.62 21.44
N LYS A 36 -4.60 -0.49 20.78
CA LYS A 36 -4.44 -1.85 21.30
C LYS A 36 -3.16 -2.54 20.80
N ILE A 37 -2.39 -1.87 19.94
CA ILE A 37 -1.15 -2.42 19.40
C ILE A 37 -0.15 -2.56 20.53
N GLU A 38 0.54 -3.69 20.56
CA GLU A 38 1.55 -4.05 21.55
C GLU A 38 2.87 -4.42 20.88
N GLU A 39 3.98 -4.32 21.62
CA GLU A 39 5.26 -4.82 21.15
C GLU A 39 5.17 -6.33 20.85
N GLY A 40 5.68 -6.73 19.68
CA GLY A 40 5.63 -8.11 19.22
C GLY A 40 4.43 -8.46 18.35
N ASP A 41 3.43 -7.57 18.23
CA ASP A 41 2.34 -7.74 17.26
C ASP A 41 2.89 -7.94 15.84
N ALA A 42 2.23 -8.81 15.08
CA ALA A 42 2.62 -9.11 13.72
C ALA A 42 2.08 -8.07 12.74
N LEU A 43 2.90 -7.73 11.76
CA LEU A 43 2.51 -6.91 10.61
C LEU A 43 2.25 -7.85 9.43
N VAL A 44 1.00 -7.92 8.97
CA VAL A 44 0.61 -8.73 7.81
C VAL A 44 0.39 -7.79 6.62
N GLY A 45 1.19 -7.97 5.57
CA GLY A 45 1.10 -7.18 4.34
C GLY A 45 0.16 -7.82 3.33
N LEU A 46 -0.65 -7.01 2.67
CA LEU A 46 -1.50 -7.38 1.53
C LEU A 46 -0.89 -6.81 0.25
N GLY A 47 -0.73 -7.66 -0.75
CA GLY A 47 -0.08 -7.33 -2.02
C GLY A 47 -0.81 -6.21 -2.77
N SER A 48 -0.04 -5.29 -3.35
CA SER A 48 -0.52 -4.30 -4.31
C SER A 48 -0.62 -4.88 -5.72
N SER A 49 -1.27 -4.13 -6.62
CA SER A 49 -1.34 -4.44 -8.05
C SER A 49 -0.21 -3.78 -8.85
N GLY A 50 0.65 -3.00 -8.19
CA GLY A 50 1.65 -2.13 -8.81
C GLY A 50 1.79 -0.82 -8.03
N VAL A 51 2.07 0.27 -8.74
CA VAL A 51 2.27 1.61 -8.14
C VAL A 51 1.01 2.21 -7.50
N HIS A 52 -0.17 1.62 -7.77
CA HIS A 52 -1.49 2.14 -7.38
C HIS A 52 -1.72 3.55 -7.93
N SER A 53 -1.97 4.54 -7.08
CA SER A 53 -2.27 5.92 -7.47
C SER A 53 -1.28 6.94 -6.90
N ASN A 54 -0.08 6.51 -6.50
CA ASN A 54 0.94 7.37 -5.89
C ASN A 54 2.30 7.24 -6.61
N GLY A 55 3.14 8.27 -6.51
CA GLY A 55 4.48 8.29 -7.14
C GLY A 55 4.49 8.65 -8.64
N PHE A 56 3.33 8.95 -9.25
CA PHE A 56 3.24 9.28 -10.68
C PHE A 56 3.98 10.54 -11.10
N SER A 57 4.23 11.48 -10.18
CA SER A 57 5.08 12.64 -10.50
C SER A 57 6.53 12.23 -10.80
N LEU A 58 7.05 11.19 -10.15
CA LEU A 58 8.37 10.64 -10.48
C LEU A 58 8.30 9.81 -11.77
N VAL A 59 7.30 8.94 -11.91
CA VAL A 59 7.08 8.14 -13.13
C VAL A 59 7.02 9.02 -14.38
N ARG A 60 6.29 10.15 -14.33
CA ARG A 60 6.20 11.13 -15.43
C ARG A 60 7.51 11.85 -15.75
N LYS A 61 8.44 11.92 -14.81
CA LYS A 61 9.79 12.48 -15.06
C LYS A 61 10.73 11.45 -15.69
N LEU A 62 10.54 10.16 -15.37
CA LEU A 62 11.40 9.08 -15.85
C LEU A 62 11.03 8.64 -17.26
N TYR A 63 9.74 8.58 -17.56
CA TYR A 63 9.25 8.01 -18.81
C TYR A 63 8.41 9.01 -19.59
N PRO A 64 8.54 9.04 -20.93
CA PRO A 64 7.61 9.77 -21.77
C PRO A 64 6.22 9.13 -21.66
N MET A 65 5.19 9.95 -21.37
CA MET A 65 3.81 9.49 -21.23
C MET A 65 3.15 9.34 -22.60
N ASP A 66 3.72 8.51 -23.46
CA ASP A 66 3.30 8.32 -24.85
C ASP A 66 3.16 6.82 -25.22
N GLY A 67 3.01 6.56 -26.53
CA GLY A 67 2.83 5.20 -27.04
C GLY A 67 4.00 4.24 -26.77
N SER A 68 5.20 4.75 -26.44
CA SER A 68 6.37 3.92 -26.16
C SER A 68 6.21 3.06 -24.89
N LEU A 69 5.38 3.50 -23.94
CA LEU A 69 5.07 2.74 -22.72
C LEU A 69 4.39 1.39 -23.03
N LYS A 70 3.68 1.28 -24.14
CA LYS A 70 3.01 0.03 -24.55
C LYS A 70 3.98 -1.04 -25.01
N THR A 71 5.20 -0.65 -25.41
CA THR A 71 6.22 -1.58 -25.91
C THR A 71 7.38 -1.75 -24.95
N ALA A 72 7.66 -0.74 -24.13
CA ALA A 72 8.67 -0.80 -23.08
C ALA A 72 8.38 -1.95 -22.11
N GLN A 73 9.35 -2.86 -21.93
CA GLN A 73 9.18 -4.02 -21.07
C GLN A 73 9.56 -3.68 -19.63
N ALA A 74 8.79 -4.21 -18.67
CA ALA A 74 8.99 -3.96 -17.24
C ALA A 74 8.73 -5.20 -16.38
N GLY A 75 9.04 -6.39 -16.92
CA GLY A 75 8.89 -7.68 -16.25
C GLY A 75 7.43 -8.07 -15.99
N GLY A 76 6.93 -9.07 -16.72
CA GLY A 76 5.55 -9.54 -16.57
C GLY A 76 4.50 -8.75 -17.38
N GLY A 77 4.92 -7.75 -18.15
CA GLY A 77 4.06 -6.99 -19.06
C GLY A 77 4.77 -5.75 -19.62
N SER A 78 4.04 -4.96 -20.40
CA SER A 78 4.52 -3.63 -20.79
C SER A 78 4.50 -2.68 -19.59
N LEU A 79 5.40 -1.70 -19.59
CA LEU A 79 5.47 -0.68 -18.55
C LEU A 79 4.16 0.10 -18.44
N GLY A 80 3.53 0.42 -19.58
CA GLY A 80 2.23 1.09 -19.61
C GLY A 80 1.13 0.29 -18.92
N GLU A 81 1.04 -1.03 -19.16
CA GLU A 81 0.07 -1.90 -18.50
C GLU A 81 0.30 -1.96 -16.99
N LEU A 82 1.55 -2.09 -16.54
CA LEU A 82 1.89 -2.18 -15.12
C LEU A 82 1.68 -0.85 -14.38
N LEU A 83 1.90 0.29 -15.04
CA LEU A 83 1.64 1.62 -14.49
C LEU A 83 0.13 1.91 -14.43
N LEU A 84 -0.65 1.46 -15.40
CA LEU A 84 -2.11 1.67 -15.44
C LEU A 84 -2.91 0.59 -14.71
N ALA A 85 -2.23 -0.38 -14.08
CA ALA A 85 -2.88 -1.40 -13.26
C ALA A 85 -3.75 -0.74 -12.17
N PRO A 86 -5.07 -0.98 -12.13
CA PRO A 86 -5.94 -0.31 -11.19
C PRO A 86 -5.55 -0.56 -9.73
N THR A 87 -5.71 0.45 -8.88
CA THR A 87 -5.53 0.32 -7.43
C THR A 87 -6.43 -0.78 -6.87
N LYS A 88 -5.84 -1.66 -6.05
CA LYS A 88 -6.56 -2.78 -5.45
C LYS A 88 -7.50 -2.29 -4.34
N ILE A 89 -8.72 -2.84 -4.30
CA ILE A 89 -9.72 -2.50 -3.27
C ILE A 89 -9.79 -3.63 -2.23
N TYR A 90 -9.35 -3.35 -1.01
CA TYR A 90 -9.20 -4.34 0.07
C TYR A 90 -10.44 -4.51 0.97
N VAL A 91 -11.55 -3.83 0.68
CA VAL A 91 -12.72 -3.74 1.60
C VAL A 91 -13.25 -5.10 2.04
N LYS A 92 -13.58 -5.98 1.08
CA LYS A 92 -14.17 -7.30 1.37
C LYS A 92 -13.24 -8.20 2.21
N PRO A 93 -11.98 -8.45 1.81
CA PRO A 93 -11.09 -9.31 2.59
C PRO A 93 -10.81 -8.74 3.99
N VAL A 94 -10.68 -7.42 4.12
CA VAL A 94 -10.41 -6.78 5.42
C VAL A 94 -11.62 -6.85 6.35
N LEU A 95 -12.85 -6.66 5.85
CA LEU A 95 -14.05 -6.84 6.67
C LEU A 95 -14.18 -8.28 7.19
N ALA A 96 -13.96 -9.27 6.31
CA ALA A 96 -13.98 -10.68 6.71
C ALA A 96 -12.90 -11.01 7.75
N LEU A 97 -11.72 -10.39 7.62
CA LEU A 97 -10.62 -10.53 8.59
C LEU A 97 -11.03 -9.96 9.96
N ILE A 98 -11.60 -8.76 10.01
CA ILE A 98 -12.03 -8.08 11.25
C ILE A 98 -13.07 -8.91 12.02
N GLU A 99 -13.90 -9.68 11.32
CA GLU A 99 -14.89 -10.57 11.94
C GLU A 99 -14.25 -11.84 12.55
N SER A 100 -13.05 -12.22 12.10
CA SER A 100 -12.45 -13.53 12.36
C SER A 100 -11.24 -13.53 13.28
N VAL A 101 -10.54 -12.40 13.38
CA VAL A 101 -9.35 -12.18 14.22
C VAL A 101 -9.38 -10.79 14.85
N GLU A 102 -8.57 -10.59 15.87
CA GLU A 102 -8.36 -9.27 16.43
C GLU A 102 -7.43 -8.45 15.53
N VAL A 103 -7.99 -7.42 14.89
CA VAL A 103 -7.22 -6.43 14.14
C VAL A 103 -7.02 -5.20 15.02
N ARG A 104 -5.75 -4.93 15.36
CA ARG A 104 -5.35 -3.84 16.27
C ARG A 104 -5.02 -2.55 15.53
N GLY A 105 -4.62 -2.65 14.26
CA GLY A 105 -4.32 -1.50 13.39
C GLY A 105 -4.42 -1.85 11.90
N ILE A 106 -4.65 -0.83 11.06
CA ILE A 106 -4.70 -0.97 9.61
C ILE A 106 -4.04 0.27 8.98
N ALA A 107 -2.96 0.07 8.24
CA ALA A 107 -2.26 1.11 7.48
C ALA A 107 -2.49 0.89 5.98
N HIS A 108 -3.11 1.85 5.30
CA HIS A 108 -3.18 1.86 3.85
C HIS A 108 -1.92 2.53 3.30
N ILE A 109 -1.15 1.81 2.49
CA ILE A 109 0.15 2.28 2.00
C ILE A 109 -0.08 3.11 0.72
N THR A 110 0.04 4.43 0.87
CA THR A 110 -0.23 5.41 -0.18
C THR A 110 1.00 6.30 -0.40
N GLY A 111 0.82 7.61 -0.62
CA GLY A 111 1.94 8.56 -0.67
C GLY A 111 2.76 8.50 0.62
N GLY A 112 4.07 8.66 0.51
CA GLY A 112 4.99 8.53 1.64
C GLY A 112 5.38 7.07 1.99
N GLY A 113 4.81 6.09 1.27
CA GLY A 113 5.18 4.68 1.39
C GLY A 113 5.10 4.14 2.82
N PHE A 114 6.07 3.32 3.20
CA PHE A 114 6.06 2.63 4.51
C PHE A 114 6.35 3.60 5.64
N TYR A 115 7.32 4.50 5.43
CA TYR A 115 7.83 5.40 6.46
C TYR A 115 6.79 6.42 6.92
N GLU A 116 5.86 6.83 6.05
CA GLU A 116 4.76 7.71 6.46
C GLU A 116 3.53 6.97 6.95
N ASN A 117 3.14 5.87 6.29
CA ASN A 117 1.82 5.29 6.51
C ASN A 117 1.77 4.32 7.70
N ILE A 118 2.83 3.52 7.91
CA ILE A 118 2.84 2.55 9.02
C ILE A 118 2.89 3.26 10.38
N PRO A 119 3.75 4.25 10.63
CA PRO A 119 3.82 4.89 11.95
C PRO A 119 2.54 5.62 12.38
N ARG A 120 1.70 6.08 11.43
CA ARG A 120 0.41 6.74 11.72
C ARG A 120 -0.58 5.84 12.45
N THR A 121 -0.40 4.51 12.39
CA THR A 121 -1.26 3.55 13.07
C THR A 121 -0.69 3.06 14.39
N LEU A 122 0.58 3.38 14.69
CA LEU A 122 1.27 2.89 15.87
C LEU A 122 1.12 3.87 17.05
N PRO A 123 0.98 3.37 18.29
CA PRO A 123 1.07 4.17 19.49
C PRO A 123 2.43 4.86 19.61
N LYS A 124 2.47 5.96 20.38
CA LYS A 124 3.72 6.63 20.73
C LYS A 124 4.68 5.66 21.43
N GLY A 125 5.96 5.66 21.03
CA GLY A 125 6.99 4.77 21.58
C GLY A 125 6.99 3.37 20.97
N MET A 126 6.17 3.12 19.94
CA MET A 126 6.23 1.92 19.11
C MET A 126 6.66 2.24 17.68
N GLY A 127 7.47 1.34 17.11
CA GLY A 127 7.91 1.34 15.73
C GLY A 127 7.62 0.01 15.04
N ALA A 128 7.93 -0.05 13.75
CA ALA A 128 7.81 -1.26 12.94
C ALA A 128 9.17 -1.74 12.47
N ARG A 129 9.37 -3.06 12.50
CA ARG A 129 10.54 -3.71 11.91
C ARG A 129 10.07 -4.63 10.77
N ILE A 130 10.44 -4.29 9.54
CA ILE A 130 9.96 -4.91 8.29
C ILE A 130 11.05 -5.79 7.68
N HIS A 131 10.76 -7.07 7.52
CA HIS A 131 11.66 -8.07 6.95
C HIS A 131 11.60 -8.02 5.42
N LEU A 132 12.69 -7.61 4.78
CA LEU A 132 12.79 -7.61 3.32
C LEU A 132 12.76 -9.05 2.79
N GLY A 133 12.21 -9.25 1.59
CA GLY A 133 12.03 -10.58 1.01
C GLY A 133 10.87 -11.40 1.60
N SER A 134 10.13 -10.86 2.57
CA SER A 134 8.93 -11.52 3.14
C SER A 134 7.68 -11.42 2.26
N TRP A 135 7.72 -10.65 1.17
CA TRP A 135 6.68 -10.61 0.13
C TRP A 135 7.33 -10.57 -1.26
N GLU A 136 6.54 -10.91 -2.26
CA GLU A 136 6.94 -10.81 -3.67
C GLU A 136 6.77 -9.36 -4.13
N MET A 137 7.88 -8.64 -4.32
CA MET A 137 7.86 -7.29 -4.87
C MET A 137 7.58 -7.33 -6.39
N PRO A 138 6.60 -6.56 -6.90
CA PRO A 138 6.37 -6.45 -8.34
C PRO A 138 7.58 -5.86 -9.08
N LYS A 139 7.95 -6.48 -10.21
CA LYS A 139 9.12 -6.12 -11.03
C LYS A 139 9.13 -4.67 -11.55
N VAL A 140 7.95 -4.05 -11.64
CA VAL A 140 7.86 -2.62 -12.01
C VAL A 140 8.65 -1.73 -11.06
N PHE A 141 8.73 -2.10 -9.77
CA PHE A 141 9.50 -1.32 -8.79
C PHE A 141 11.01 -1.49 -8.98
N GLU A 142 11.49 -2.70 -9.31
CA GLU A 142 12.90 -2.93 -9.64
C GLU A 142 13.32 -2.02 -10.80
N LYS A 143 12.52 -2.00 -11.87
CA LYS A 143 12.77 -1.15 -13.03
C LYS A 143 12.75 0.35 -12.69
N ILE A 144 11.74 0.81 -11.94
CA ILE A 144 11.65 2.22 -11.53
C ILE A 144 12.85 2.60 -10.66
N MET A 145 13.26 1.76 -9.72
CA MET A 145 14.40 2.02 -8.86
C MET A 145 15.71 2.10 -9.65
N GLU A 146 15.91 1.18 -10.60
CA GLU A 146 17.08 1.17 -11.49
C GLU A 146 17.12 2.43 -12.37
N ASP A 147 16.04 2.72 -13.10
CA ASP A 147 15.98 3.84 -14.04
C ASP A 147 16.08 5.20 -13.32
N ALA A 148 15.57 5.30 -12.09
CA ALA A 148 15.62 6.51 -11.28
C ALA A 148 16.83 6.61 -10.35
N GLN A 149 17.68 5.56 -10.29
CA GLN A 149 18.78 5.44 -9.33
C GLN A 149 18.33 5.68 -7.88
N LEU A 150 17.15 5.19 -7.51
CA LEU A 150 16.60 5.38 -6.16
C LEU A 150 17.33 4.52 -5.15
N SER A 151 17.66 5.12 -4.00
CA SER A 151 18.00 4.34 -2.82
C SER A 151 16.78 3.54 -2.34
N GLU A 152 17.03 2.42 -1.66
CA GLU A 152 15.94 1.65 -1.03
C GLU A 152 15.09 2.54 -0.11
N ARG A 153 15.74 3.41 0.67
CA ARG A 153 15.05 4.35 1.57
C ARG A 153 14.11 5.28 0.81
N ASP A 154 14.54 5.84 -0.32
CA ASP A 154 13.70 6.75 -1.10
C ASP A 154 12.54 6.00 -1.78
N ALA A 155 12.80 4.77 -2.24
CA ALA A 155 11.78 3.92 -2.84
C ALA A 155 10.67 3.57 -1.83
N PHE A 156 11.03 3.08 -0.64
CA PHE A 156 10.08 2.80 0.44
C PHE A 156 9.44 4.04 1.05
N GLY A 157 10.01 5.23 0.84
CA GLY A 157 9.42 6.53 1.20
C GLY A 157 8.50 7.12 0.12
N THR A 158 8.50 6.56 -1.09
CA THR A 158 7.70 7.09 -2.21
C THR A 158 6.60 6.13 -2.64
N PHE A 159 6.92 4.84 -2.71
CA PHE A 159 6.07 3.81 -3.28
C PHE A 159 5.63 2.81 -2.22
N ASN A 160 4.61 2.01 -2.59
CA ASN A 160 4.10 0.92 -1.76
C ASN A 160 4.96 -0.35 -1.83
N MET A 161 5.95 -0.42 -2.74
CA MET A 161 6.92 -1.51 -2.86
C MET A 161 6.30 -2.92 -2.95
N GLY A 162 5.06 -3.03 -3.43
CA GLY A 162 4.36 -4.30 -3.55
C GLY A 162 3.36 -4.61 -2.43
N VAL A 163 3.26 -3.77 -1.40
CA VAL A 163 2.32 -3.93 -0.28
C VAL A 163 1.38 -2.74 -0.23
N GLY A 164 0.12 -2.93 -0.62
CA GLY A 164 -0.86 -1.84 -0.63
C GLY A 164 -1.50 -1.59 0.72
N MET A 165 -1.54 -2.58 1.61
CA MET A 165 -2.11 -2.44 2.95
C MET A 165 -1.35 -3.30 3.96
N VAL A 166 -1.22 -2.81 5.19
CA VAL A 166 -0.66 -3.55 6.32
C VAL A 166 -1.70 -3.62 7.43
N VAL A 167 -1.97 -4.82 7.93
CA VAL A 167 -2.82 -5.01 9.12
C VAL A 167 -1.95 -5.47 10.29
N VAL A 168 -2.25 -4.96 11.48
CA VAL A 168 -1.56 -5.29 12.72
C VAL A 168 -2.44 -6.22 13.52
N VAL A 169 -1.93 -7.40 13.85
CA VAL A 169 -2.66 -8.46 14.57
C VAL A 169 -1.78 -9.01 15.69
N PRO A 170 -2.38 -9.58 16.76
CA PRO A 170 -1.62 -10.34 17.75
C PRO A 170 -0.76 -11.41 17.10
N ARG A 171 0.45 -11.61 17.63
CA ARG A 171 1.44 -12.54 17.05
C ARG A 171 0.89 -13.95 16.84
N GLU A 172 0.12 -14.44 17.80
CA GLU A 172 -0.50 -15.75 17.79
C GLU A 172 -1.62 -15.91 16.77
N GLN A 173 -2.16 -14.80 16.24
CA GLN A 173 -3.19 -14.78 15.20
C GLN A 173 -2.62 -14.52 13.79
N ALA A 174 -1.30 -14.31 13.66
CA ALA A 174 -0.66 -13.91 12.40
C ALA A 174 -0.89 -14.93 11.27
N GLU A 175 -0.66 -16.21 11.52
CA GLU A 175 -0.84 -17.27 10.50
C GLU A 175 -2.30 -17.38 10.07
N LYS A 176 -3.23 -17.39 11.04
CA LYS A 176 -4.67 -17.40 10.76
C LYS A 176 -5.10 -16.19 9.92
N ALA A 177 -4.56 -15.01 10.21
CA ALA A 177 -4.84 -13.81 9.42
C ALA A 177 -4.35 -13.94 7.98
N VAL A 178 -3.14 -14.46 7.78
CA VAL A 178 -2.58 -14.73 6.44
C VAL A 178 -3.43 -15.75 5.68
N GLU A 179 -3.84 -16.84 6.32
CA GLU A 179 -4.69 -17.87 5.72
C GLU A 179 -6.04 -17.31 5.25
N LEU A 180 -6.71 -16.50 6.08
CA LEU A 180 -8.00 -15.88 5.73
C LEU A 180 -7.88 -14.91 4.56
N LEU A 181 -6.83 -14.10 4.54
CA LEU A 181 -6.57 -13.16 3.45
C LEU A 181 -6.27 -13.92 2.15
N ARG A 182 -5.42 -14.95 2.19
CA ARG A 182 -5.14 -15.81 1.04
C ARG A 182 -6.37 -16.55 0.55
N GLY A 183 -7.19 -17.07 1.45
CA GLY A 183 -8.48 -17.69 1.14
C GLY A 183 -9.48 -16.73 0.48
N SER A 184 -9.30 -15.42 0.67
CA SER A 184 -10.08 -14.36 0.03
C SER A 184 -9.49 -13.90 -1.32
N GLY A 185 -8.42 -14.55 -1.81
CA GLY A 185 -7.74 -14.22 -3.07
C GLY A 185 -6.64 -13.16 -2.95
N GLU A 186 -6.23 -12.79 -1.74
CA GLU A 186 -5.15 -11.83 -1.52
C GLU A 186 -3.78 -12.51 -1.50
N LYS A 187 -2.76 -11.86 -2.07
CA LYS A 187 -1.37 -12.18 -1.75
C LYS A 187 -1.09 -11.59 -0.36
N ALA A 188 -0.92 -12.43 0.65
CA ALA A 188 -0.65 -11.96 2.01
C ALA A 188 0.49 -12.74 2.66
N SER A 189 1.26 -12.06 3.51
CA SER A 189 2.34 -12.66 4.31
C SER A 189 2.62 -11.83 5.56
N VAL A 190 3.24 -12.44 6.57
CA VAL A 190 3.82 -11.70 7.69
C VAL A 190 5.06 -10.98 7.18
N ILE A 191 5.02 -9.64 7.20
CA ILE A 191 6.09 -8.79 6.67
C ILE A 191 6.99 -8.20 7.76
N GLY A 192 6.63 -8.38 9.02
CA GLY A 192 7.37 -7.78 10.12
C GLY A 192 6.64 -7.85 11.44
N LYS A 193 7.09 -7.02 12.38
CA LYS A 193 6.50 -6.92 13.71
C LYS A 193 6.63 -5.52 14.29
N VAL A 194 5.80 -5.24 15.27
CA VAL A 194 5.89 -4.05 16.12
C VAL A 194 7.04 -4.24 17.12
N VAL A 195 7.80 -3.18 17.34
CA VAL A 195 8.96 -3.13 18.26
C VAL A 195 8.92 -1.85 19.09
N ALA A 196 9.58 -1.84 20.25
CA ALA A 196 9.83 -0.59 20.95
C ALA A 196 10.66 0.39 20.10
N GLY A 197 10.32 1.68 20.14
CA GLY A 197 11.03 2.75 19.42
C GLY A 197 10.08 3.61 18.58
N GLU A 198 10.58 4.22 17.50
CA GLU A 198 9.78 5.05 16.61
C GLU A 198 10.12 4.77 15.14
N GLY A 199 9.15 5.02 14.26
CA GLY A 199 9.31 4.91 12.81
C GLY A 199 9.37 3.47 12.30
N VAL A 200 9.93 3.30 11.10
CA VAL A 200 10.07 2.00 10.42
C VAL A 200 11.54 1.69 10.20
N LYS A 201 11.94 0.45 10.48
CA LYS A 201 13.28 -0.09 10.20
C LYS A 201 13.15 -1.30 9.26
N LEU A 202 13.81 -1.22 8.12
CA LEU A 202 13.96 -2.36 7.22
C LEU A 202 15.10 -3.26 7.74
N TRP A 203 14.98 -4.57 7.55
CA TRP A 203 16.04 -5.53 7.86
C TRP A 203 15.95 -6.74 6.92
N GLU A 204 17.11 -7.35 6.68
CA GLU A 204 17.26 -8.64 5.99
C GLU A 204 17.25 -9.81 6.97
#